data_AF-A0A4S2LU05-F1
#
_entry.id   AF-A0A4S2LU05-F1
#
_cell.length_a   1.000
_cell.length_b   1.000
_cell.length_c   1.000
_cell.angle_alpha   90.00
_cell.angle_beta   90.00
_cell.angle_gamma   90.00
#
_symmetry.space_group_name_H-M   'P 1'
#
loop_
_entity.id
_entity.type
_entity.pdbx_description
1 polymer ?
#
loop_
_entity_poly.entity_id
_entity_poly.type
_entity_poly.pdbx_seq_one_letter_code
_entity_poly.pdbx_strand_id
1 'polypeptide(L)'
;MYVTCLTLLLGVYLMTYMPKYISGYSPTDVSVNCSRLLSAFVPEEKRNTTTGVMQCLPPHGKCYMVARSPMVHKKAVEYCESLGATIVKPESDEESEMLAGLANGTFHLPATRISESDYYDFPEDMPVYANWICFRELYHGLCLAASTKKGLWRPLDCHSPVATICQF
;
A
#
# COMPACT_ATOMS: atom_id res chain seq x y z
N MET A 1 -83.78 19.99 -9.94
CA MET A 1 -82.49 20.72 -9.87
C MET A 1 -81.44 19.70 -9.43
N TYR A 2 -80.71 18.97 -10.30
CA TYR A 2 -79.57 19.38 -11.17
C TYR A 2 -78.51 20.15 -10.34
N VAL A 3 -77.21 19.80 -10.22
CA VAL A 3 -76.21 19.15 -11.11
C VAL A 3 -75.06 18.50 -10.29
N THR A 4 -74.37 17.52 -10.89
CA THR A 4 -73.13 16.75 -10.55
C THR A 4 -71.81 17.55 -10.39
N CYS A 5 -70.80 17.02 -9.65
CA CYS A 5 -69.34 17.03 -9.99
C CYS A 5 -68.52 16.29 -8.88
N LEU A 6 -67.90 15.12 -9.10
CA LEU A 6 -66.60 14.81 -9.73
C LEU A 6 -65.37 14.89 -8.79
N THR A 7 -64.80 13.70 -8.49
CA THR A 7 -63.38 13.32 -8.25
C THR A 7 -62.46 14.16 -7.35
N LEU A 8 -61.73 13.49 -6.43
CA LEU A 8 -60.27 13.29 -6.60
C LEU A 8 -59.67 12.34 -5.54
N LEU A 9 -59.21 11.19 -6.04
CA LEU A 9 -58.17 10.34 -5.46
C LEU A 9 -56.86 11.12 -5.39
N LEU A 10 -56.20 11.18 -4.23
CA LEU A 10 -54.77 11.47 -4.15
C LEU A 10 -54.14 10.53 -3.11
N GLY A 11 -53.63 9.41 -3.64
CA GLY A 11 -52.69 8.57 -2.94
C GLY A 11 -51.37 9.30 -2.77
N VAL A 12 -50.86 9.32 -1.55
CA VAL A 12 -49.49 9.73 -1.26
C VAL A 12 -48.67 8.45 -1.17
N TYR A 13 -48.14 8.04 -2.31
CA TYR A 13 -47.08 7.03 -2.39
C TYR A 13 -45.82 7.66 -1.76
N LEU A 14 -45.52 7.30 -0.52
CA LEU A 14 -44.18 7.50 0.04
C LEU A 14 -43.22 6.58 -0.74
N MET A 15 -42.62 7.11 -1.80
CA MET A 15 -41.49 6.47 -2.47
C MET A 15 -40.26 6.65 -1.59
N THR A 16 -40.09 5.77 -0.59
CA THR A 16 -38.78 5.58 0.04
C THR A 16 -37.84 5.01 -1.01
N TYR A 17 -36.94 5.84 -1.51
CA TYR A 17 -35.84 5.40 -2.36
C TYR A 17 -34.89 4.55 -1.52
N MET A 18 -35.19 3.26 -1.41
CA MET A 18 -34.25 2.26 -0.93
C MET A 18 -33.26 2.01 -2.08
N PRO A 19 -31.95 2.21 -1.89
CA PRO A 19 -30.99 1.81 -2.89
C PRO A 19 -31.21 0.32 -3.17
N LYS A 20 -31.35 -0.01 -4.45
CA LYS A 20 -31.50 -1.39 -4.96
C LYS A 20 -30.42 -2.25 -4.31
N TYR A 21 -30.82 -3.09 -3.36
CA TYR A 21 -29.97 -4.15 -2.85
C TYR A 21 -29.59 -5.01 -4.06
N ILE A 22 -28.31 -5.00 -4.43
CA ILE A 22 -27.79 -5.85 -5.49
C ILE A 22 -27.84 -7.28 -4.94
N SER A 23 -28.98 -7.94 -5.15
CA SER A 23 -29.19 -9.35 -4.87
C SER A 23 -28.30 -10.15 -5.80
N GLY A 24 -27.21 -10.71 -5.27
CA GLY A 24 -26.39 -11.68 -6.02
C GLY A 24 -24.94 -11.84 -5.57
N TYR A 25 -24.41 -10.97 -4.72
CA TYR A 25 -23.02 -11.10 -4.26
C TYR A 25 -22.93 -11.87 -2.94
N SER A 26 -22.35 -13.08 -2.99
CA SER A 26 -21.89 -13.76 -1.78
C SER A 26 -20.58 -13.11 -1.32
N PRO A 27 -20.44 -12.72 -0.04
CA PRO A 27 -19.18 -12.19 0.52
C PRO A 27 -18.00 -13.18 0.44
N THR A 28 -18.28 -14.44 0.09
CA THR A 28 -17.31 -15.53 0.01
C THR A 28 -16.77 -15.78 -1.40
N ASP A 29 -17.18 -14.99 -2.39
CA ASP A 29 -16.68 -15.15 -3.76
C ASP A 29 -15.26 -14.56 -3.84
N VAL A 30 -14.27 -15.45 -3.94
CA VAL A 30 -12.82 -15.17 -4.02
C VAL A 30 -12.48 -14.25 -5.22
N SER A 31 -13.43 -14.03 -6.13
CA SER A 31 -13.28 -13.15 -7.30
C SER A 31 -13.50 -11.66 -7.03
N VAL A 32 -13.98 -11.25 -5.84
CA VAL A 32 -14.21 -9.83 -5.53
C VAL A 32 -12.93 -9.16 -5.06
N ASN A 33 -12.15 -8.60 -5.99
CA ASN A 33 -11.03 -7.71 -5.68
C ASN A 33 -11.54 -6.34 -5.21
N CYS A 34 -11.84 -6.22 -3.92
CA CYS A 34 -12.29 -4.98 -3.27
C CYS A 34 -11.24 -3.86 -3.28
N SER A 35 -9.98 -4.12 -3.68
CA SER A 35 -8.98 -3.06 -3.91
C SER A 35 -9.42 -2.10 -5.02
N ARG A 36 -10.36 -2.50 -5.90
CA ARG A 36 -10.99 -1.59 -6.87
C ARG A 36 -11.89 -0.52 -6.23
N LEU A 37 -12.23 -0.65 -4.95
CA LEU A 37 -13.04 0.30 -4.19
C LEU A 37 -12.21 1.31 -3.41
N LEU A 38 -10.88 1.37 -3.57
CA LEU A 38 -10.05 2.38 -2.87
C LEU A 38 -10.52 3.80 -3.13
N SER A 39 -10.93 4.09 -4.36
CA SER A 39 -11.50 5.40 -4.71
C SER A 39 -12.82 5.70 -3.99
N ALA A 40 -13.52 4.68 -3.47
CA ALA A 40 -14.76 4.86 -2.71
C ALA A 40 -14.52 5.25 -1.25
N PHE A 41 -13.34 4.96 -0.68
CA PHE A 41 -13.05 5.18 0.74
C PHE A 41 -11.86 6.10 1.02
N VAL A 42 -10.93 6.23 0.06
CA VAL A 42 -9.76 7.12 0.16
C VAL A 42 -9.84 8.19 -0.94
N PRO A 43 -9.95 9.48 -0.57
CA PRO A 43 -10.01 10.58 -1.54
C PRO A 43 -8.80 10.62 -2.47
N GLU A 44 -8.98 11.10 -3.71
CA GLU A 44 -7.91 11.14 -4.72
C GLU A 44 -6.70 11.97 -4.25
N GLU A 45 -6.96 13.10 -3.59
CA GLU A 45 -5.93 13.97 -3.02
C GLU A 45 -5.07 13.31 -1.95
N LYS A 46 -5.55 12.20 -1.36
CA LYS A 46 -4.78 11.36 -0.44
C LYS A 46 -4.06 10.21 -1.16
N ARG A 47 -4.60 9.74 -2.29
CA ARG A 47 -4.01 8.65 -3.10
C ARG A 47 -2.97 9.14 -4.10
N ASN A 48 -3.02 10.40 -4.51
CA ASN A 48 -2.15 10.96 -5.54
C ASN A 48 -1.69 12.34 -5.10
N THR A 49 -0.53 12.40 -4.45
CA THR A 49 0.05 13.65 -3.96
C THR A 49 1.16 14.11 -4.88
N THR A 50 1.65 15.32 -4.63
CA THR A 50 2.86 15.84 -5.31
C THR A 50 4.12 15.06 -4.95
N THR A 51 4.11 14.30 -3.84
CA THR A 51 5.29 13.57 -3.33
C THR A 51 5.19 12.07 -3.51
N GLY A 52 3.99 11.50 -3.72
CA GLY A 52 3.78 10.07 -3.79
C GLY A 52 2.48 9.66 -4.48
N VAL A 53 2.38 8.37 -4.81
CA VAL A 53 1.18 7.74 -5.34
C VAL A 53 0.88 6.45 -4.58
N MET A 54 -0.37 6.28 -4.20
CA MET A 54 -0.86 5.08 -3.55
C MET A 54 -1.06 3.96 -4.57
N GLN A 55 -0.48 2.80 -4.30
CA GLN A 55 -0.58 1.59 -5.11
C GLN A 55 -0.98 0.43 -4.23
N CYS A 56 -2.02 -0.31 -4.61
CA CYS A 56 -2.49 -1.44 -3.82
C CYS A 56 -2.41 -2.72 -4.62
N LEU A 57 -1.83 -3.74 -4.00
CA LEU A 57 -1.46 -4.97 -4.65
C LEU A 57 -2.47 -6.08 -4.33
N PRO A 58 -3.07 -6.74 -5.34
CA PRO A 58 -3.81 -7.98 -5.13
C PRO A 58 -2.85 -9.14 -4.80
N PRO A 59 -3.34 -10.25 -4.21
CA PRO A 59 -4.71 -10.49 -3.73
C PRO A 59 -4.98 -9.93 -2.32
N HIS A 60 -3.94 -9.45 -1.61
CA HIS A 60 -3.98 -9.21 -0.17
C HIS A 60 -4.51 -7.83 0.25
N GLY A 61 -4.88 -6.95 -0.70
CA GLY A 61 -5.51 -5.66 -0.39
C GLY A 61 -4.60 -4.66 0.33
N LYS A 62 -3.31 -4.97 0.48
CA LYS A 62 -2.32 -4.05 1.06
C LYS A 62 -2.06 -2.89 0.12
N CYS A 63 -1.95 -1.72 0.72
CA CYS A 63 -1.76 -0.46 0.03
C CYS A 63 -0.46 0.19 0.46
N TYR A 64 0.25 0.72 -0.53
CA TYR A 64 1.56 1.32 -0.35
C TYR A 64 1.56 2.75 -0.86
N MET A 65 2.24 3.65 -0.17
CA MET A 65 2.58 4.95 -0.74
C MET A 65 3.96 4.85 -1.40
N VAL A 66 4.01 4.94 -2.73
CA VAL A 66 5.26 4.97 -3.50
C VAL A 66 5.69 6.42 -3.68
N ALA A 67 6.84 6.79 -3.13
CA ALA A 67 7.38 8.13 -3.32
C ALA A 67 7.76 8.37 -4.79
N ARG A 68 7.50 9.58 -5.29
CA ARG A 68 7.81 9.98 -6.67
C ARG A 68 9.29 10.21 -6.92
N SER A 69 10.06 10.46 -5.87
CA SER A 69 11.49 10.72 -5.96
C SER A 69 12.27 9.81 -5.02
N PRO A 70 13.41 9.24 -5.47
CA PRO A 70 14.31 8.50 -4.61
C PRO A 70 14.81 9.35 -3.44
N MET A 71 14.98 8.73 -2.27
CA MET A 71 15.43 9.39 -1.05
C MET A 71 16.53 8.57 -0.38
N VAL A 72 17.36 9.23 0.42
CA VAL A 72 18.27 8.55 1.34
C VAL A 72 17.49 7.94 2.50
N HIS A 73 18.05 6.93 3.17
CA HIS A 73 17.30 6.11 4.13
C HIS A 73 16.63 6.93 5.24
N LYS A 74 17.37 7.85 5.86
CA LYS A 74 16.82 8.72 6.91
C LYS A 74 15.60 9.53 6.43
N LYS A 75 15.67 10.12 5.24
CA LYS A 75 14.56 10.88 4.66
C LYS A 75 13.38 9.99 4.28
N ALA A 76 13.65 8.75 3.87
CA ALA A 76 12.61 7.77 3.58
C ALA A 76 11.81 7.41 4.84
N VAL A 77 12.49 7.23 5.98
CA VAL A 77 11.86 7.01 7.29
C VAL A 77 10.98 8.21 7.65
N GLU A 78 11.56 9.42 7.68
CA GLU A 78 10.84 10.66 7.99
C GLU A 78 9.63 10.89 7.06
N TYR A 79 9.76 10.55 5.78
CA TYR A 79 8.67 10.65 4.81
C TYR A 79 7.52 9.71 5.16
N CYS A 80 7.79 8.43 5.42
CA CYS A 80 6.74 7.48 5.77
C CYS A 80 6.08 7.85 7.11
N GLU A 81 6.86 8.24 8.12
CA GLU A 81 6.34 8.68 9.41
C GLU A 81 5.42 9.90 9.28
N SER A 82 5.76 10.85 8.40
CA SER A 82 4.91 12.04 8.14
C SER A 82 3.52 11.71 7.57
N LEU A 83 3.36 10.49 7.02
CA LEU A 83 2.10 9.96 6.51
C LEU A 83 1.38 9.08 7.54
N GLY A 84 1.95 8.87 8.73
CA GLY A 84 1.47 7.88 9.69
C GLY A 84 1.73 6.44 9.22
N ALA A 85 2.78 6.22 8.43
CA ALA A 85 3.17 4.95 7.82
C ALA A 85 4.61 4.58 8.22
N THR A 86 5.05 3.38 7.85
CA THR A 86 6.45 2.95 8.00
C THR A 86 7.05 2.52 6.67
N ILE A 87 8.38 2.40 6.57
CA ILE A 87 9.01 1.82 5.38
C ILE A 87 8.52 0.38 5.22
N VAL A 88 8.18 0.00 3.99
CA VAL A 88 7.60 -1.32 3.68
C VAL A 88 8.46 -2.48 4.17
N LYS A 89 7.80 -3.48 4.77
CA LYS A 89 8.39 -4.73 5.24
C LYS A 89 7.70 -5.89 4.52
N PRO A 90 8.28 -6.42 3.42
CA PRO A 90 7.67 -7.55 2.71
C PRO A 90 7.52 -8.77 3.63
N GLU A 91 6.46 -9.53 3.42
CA GLU A 91 6.08 -10.73 4.18
C GLU A 91 6.10 -12.01 3.32
N SER A 92 6.37 -11.89 2.01
CA SER A 92 6.45 -13.03 1.09
C SER A 92 7.29 -12.73 -0.15
N ASP A 93 7.69 -13.77 -0.87
CA ASP A 93 8.40 -13.65 -2.15
C ASP A 93 7.57 -12.92 -3.21
N GLU A 94 6.28 -13.24 -3.29
CA GLU A 94 5.34 -12.62 -4.24
C GLU A 94 5.22 -11.11 -3.98
N GLU A 95 5.05 -10.73 -2.71
CA GLU A 95 4.98 -9.33 -2.31
C GLU A 95 6.31 -8.59 -2.57
N SER A 96 7.45 -9.22 -2.26
CA SER A 96 8.77 -8.62 -2.50
C SER A 96 9.02 -8.36 -3.99
N GLU A 97 8.64 -9.30 -4.86
CA GLU A 97 8.73 -9.15 -6.32
C GLU A 97 7.79 -8.05 -6.84
N MET A 98 6.56 -7.97 -6.35
CA MET A 98 5.63 -6.90 -6.73
C MET A 98 6.14 -5.51 -6.29
N LEU A 99 6.66 -5.38 -5.07
CA LEU A 99 7.24 -4.15 -4.55
C LEU A 99 8.48 -3.73 -5.33
N ALA A 100 9.33 -4.67 -5.72
CA ALA A 100 10.47 -4.41 -6.61
C ALA A 100 10.01 -3.90 -7.98
N GLY A 101 8.88 -4.41 -8.48
CA GLY A 101 8.20 -3.90 -9.68
C GLY A 101 7.74 -2.44 -9.52
N LEU A 102 7.11 -2.10 -8.39
CA LEU A 102 6.71 -0.71 -8.08
C LEU A 102 7.91 0.23 -7.96
N ALA A 103 9.01 -0.24 -7.38
CA ALA A 103 10.25 0.52 -7.23
C ALA A 103 11.03 0.68 -8.54
N ASN A 104 10.69 -0.10 -9.57
CA ASN A 104 11.51 -0.29 -10.77
C ASN A 104 13.00 -0.55 -10.43
N GLY A 105 13.25 -1.36 -9.39
CA GLY A 105 14.62 -1.64 -8.93
C GLY A 105 14.76 -1.74 -7.41
N THR A 106 15.63 -0.91 -6.84
CA THR A 106 15.98 -0.96 -5.40
C THR A 106 15.06 -0.07 -4.57
N PHE A 107 14.61 -0.57 -3.42
CA PHE A 107 13.85 0.19 -2.42
C PHE A 107 14.34 -0.07 -1.00
N HIS A 108 14.12 0.88 -0.10
CA HIS A 108 14.49 0.77 1.31
C HIS A 108 13.71 -0.34 2.04
N LEU A 109 14.36 -0.99 2.99
CA LEU A 109 13.73 -1.85 4.00
C LEU A 109 13.93 -1.22 5.39
N PRO A 110 13.03 -1.44 6.37
CA PRO A 110 13.05 -0.76 7.67
C PRO A 110 14.09 -1.38 8.60
N ALA A 111 15.35 -1.44 8.20
CA ALA A 111 16.40 -2.00 9.04
C ALA A 111 17.71 -1.26 8.89
N THR A 112 18.38 -1.07 10.03
CA THR A 112 19.74 -0.52 10.09
C THR A 112 20.63 -1.42 10.92
N ARG A 113 21.89 -1.53 10.54
CA ARG A 113 22.87 -2.39 11.19
C ARG A 113 23.50 -1.65 12.36
N ILE A 114 23.45 -2.25 13.55
CA ILE A 114 24.13 -1.68 14.72
C ILE A 114 25.63 -1.99 14.56
N SER A 115 26.39 -1.02 14.04
CA SER A 115 27.85 -1.09 13.80
C SER A 115 28.31 -2.19 12.84
N GLU A 116 29.57 -2.65 12.93
CA GLU A 116 30.16 -3.74 12.12
C GLU A 116 29.64 -5.15 12.49
N SER A 117 28.56 -5.24 13.27
CA SER A 117 27.91 -6.52 13.54
C SER A 117 27.14 -7.04 12.33
N ASP A 118 26.86 -8.34 12.27
CA ASP A 118 26.01 -8.93 11.22
C ASP A 118 24.50 -8.73 11.45
N TYR A 119 24.13 -8.06 12.54
CA TYR A 119 22.75 -7.92 13.00
C TYR A 119 22.11 -6.61 12.52
N TYR A 120 20.94 -6.74 11.90
CA TYR A 120 20.09 -5.61 11.54
C TYR A 120 19.02 -5.41 12.60
N ASP A 121 18.92 -4.18 13.07
CA ASP A 121 17.89 -3.70 13.98
C ASP A 121 16.71 -3.18 13.18
N PHE A 122 15.52 -3.64 13.55
CA PHE A 122 14.24 -3.26 12.95
C PHE A 122 13.49 -2.41 13.98
N PRO A 123 12.99 -1.22 13.62
CA PRO A 123 12.47 -0.24 14.59
C PRO A 123 11.18 -0.67 15.28
N GLU A 124 10.44 -1.61 14.70
CA GLU A 124 9.21 -2.16 15.28
C GLU A 124 9.43 -3.61 15.72
N ASP A 125 8.96 -4.56 14.92
CA ASP A 125 9.07 -5.99 15.12
C ASP A 125 9.98 -6.63 14.06
N MET A 126 10.66 -7.70 14.48
CA MET A 126 11.46 -8.53 13.60
C MET A 126 10.60 -9.00 12.40
N PRO A 127 11.14 -8.98 11.18
CA PRO A 127 10.37 -9.40 10.02
C PRO A 127 10.08 -10.90 10.09
N VAL A 128 8.86 -11.30 9.73
CA VAL A 128 8.45 -12.71 9.60
C VAL A 128 8.98 -13.36 8.32
N TYR A 129 9.57 -12.55 7.43
CA TYR A 129 10.09 -12.92 6.14
C TYR A 129 11.47 -12.33 5.95
N ALA A 130 12.38 -13.05 5.29
CA ALA A 130 13.67 -12.53 4.91
C ALA A 130 14.12 -13.20 3.60
N ASN A 131 14.64 -12.41 2.66
CA ASN A 131 14.99 -12.91 1.34
C ASN A 131 16.32 -12.34 0.87
N TRP A 132 17.39 -12.80 1.47
CA TRP A 132 18.74 -12.27 1.26
C TRP A 132 19.32 -12.63 -0.12
N ILE A 133 20.08 -11.70 -0.69
CA ILE A 133 20.96 -12.01 -1.82
C ILE A 133 22.10 -12.94 -1.38
N CYS A 134 22.53 -13.85 -2.26
CA CYS A 134 23.78 -14.59 -2.07
C CYS A 134 24.99 -13.65 -2.09
N PHE A 135 26.08 -14.05 -1.44
CA PHE A 135 27.34 -13.30 -1.38
C PHE A 135 27.17 -11.88 -0.80
N ARG A 136 26.40 -11.79 0.29
CA ARG A 136 26.07 -10.53 0.99
C ARG A 136 27.31 -9.74 1.38
N GLU A 137 28.41 -10.42 1.70
CA GLU A 137 29.72 -9.87 2.07
C GLU A 137 30.35 -9.00 0.98
N LEU A 138 29.91 -9.11 -0.27
CA LEU A 138 30.35 -8.25 -1.37
C LEU A 138 29.65 -6.88 -1.37
N TYR A 139 28.66 -6.70 -0.51
CA TYR A 139 27.90 -5.45 -0.37
C TYR A 139 28.22 -4.81 0.98
N HIS A 140 28.45 -3.50 0.94
CA HIS A 140 28.74 -2.70 2.13
C HIS A 140 27.62 -1.70 2.40
N GLY A 141 27.41 -1.38 3.66
CA GLY A 141 26.41 -0.43 4.09
C GLY A 141 25.79 -0.81 5.42
N LEU A 142 25.27 0.20 6.11
CA LEU A 142 24.58 0.05 7.40
C LEU A 142 23.06 0.06 7.25
N CYS A 143 22.53 0.35 6.07
CA CYS A 143 21.09 0.31 5.81
C CYS A 143 20.73 -0.92 5.00
N LEU A 144 19.46 -1.34 5.09
CA LEU A 144 18.95 -2.48 4.36
C LEU A 144 18.09 -2.04 3.18
N ALA A 145 18.21 -2.74 2.06
CA ALA A 145 17.38 -2.52 0.88
C ALA A 145 17.01 -3.84 0.22
N ALA A 146 15.85 -3.87 -0.42
CA ALA A 146 15.49 -4.90 -1.39
C ALA A 146 15.89 -4.42 -2.80
N SER A 147 16.42 -5.34 -3.60
CA SER A 147 17.04 -5.07 -4.89
C SER A 147 16.72 -6.19 -5.88
N THR A 148 17.11 -6.02 -7.15
CA THR A 148 16.79 -6.94 -8.26
C THR A 148 15.29 -6.99 -8.58
N LYS A 149 14.90 -7.71 -9.64
CA LYS A 149 13.49 -7.95 -9.96
C LYS A 149 12.77 -8.82 -8.93
N LYS A 150 13.50 -9.53 -8.06
CA LYS A 150 12.95 -10.43 -7.05
C LYS A 150 12.86 -9.79 -5.65
N GLY A 151 13.29 -8.54 -5.49
CA GLY A 151 13.30 -7.88 -4.18
C GLY A 151 14.22 -8.56 -3.15
N LEU A 152 15.38 -9.06 -3.58
CA LEU A 152 16.37 -9.68 -2.71
C LEU A 152 17.08 -8.63 -1.85
N TRP A 153 17.26 -8.96 -0.57
CA TRP A 153 17.76 -8.07 0.46
C TRP A 153 19.28 -7.99 0.40
N ARG A 154 19.80 -6.77 0.48
CA ARG A 154 21.24 -6.51 0.52
C ARG A 154 21.56 -5.27 1.38
N PRO A 155 22.78 -5.21 1.93
CA PRO A 155 23.33 -3.97 2.45
C PRO A 155 23.25 -2.83 1.44
N LEU A 156 23.00 -1.64 1.95
CA LEU A 156 22.93 -0.37 1.22
C LEU A 156 23.65 0.71 2.05
N ASP A 157 24.45 1.55 1.39
CA ASP A 157 24.91 2.79 1.99
C ASP A 157 23.70 3.68 2.29
N CYS A 158 23.54 4.08 3.55
CA CYS A 158 22.42 4.90 4.03
C CYS A 158 22.25 6.23 3.29
N HIS A 159 23.30 6.74 2.64
CA HIS A 159 23.28 7.96 1.83
C HIS A 159 22.93 7.71 0.35
N SER A 160 22.76 6.46 -0.07
CA SER A 160 22.34 6.14 -1.43
C SER A 160 20.85 6.45 -1.62
N PRO A 161 20.49 7.32 -2.57
CA PRO A 161 19.09 7.58 -2.87
C PRO A 161 18.48 6.40 -3.65
N VAL A 162 17.48 5.74 -3.07
CA VAL A 162 16.72 4.65 -3.72
C VAL A 162 15.22 4.87 -3.52
N ALA A 163 14.38 4.04 -4.15
CA ALA A 163 12.93 4.19 -4.05
C ALA A 163 12.47 4.07 -2.58
N THR A 164 11.46 4.86 -2.24
CA THR A 164 10.80 4.82 -0.92
C THR A 164 9.38 4.33 -1.12
N ILE A 165 9.04 3.27 -0.40
CA ILE A 165 7.70 2.69 -0.38
C ILE A 165 7.28 2.59 1.08
N CYS A 166 6.15 3.21 1.41
CA CYS A 166 5.59 3.19 2.75
C CYS A 166 4.41 2.22 2.83
N GLN A 167 4.24 1.56 3.97
CA GLN A 167 3.09 0.71 4.31
C GLN A 167 2.32 1.30 5.49
N PHE A 168 1.00 1.12 5.49
CA PHE A 168 0.07 1.59 6.52
C PHE A 168 -0.45 0.43 7.37
#